data_AF-A0A015LQM5-F1
#
_entry.id   AF-A0A015LQM5-F1
#
_cell.length_a   1.000
_cell.length_b   1.000
_cell.length_c   1.000
_cell.angle_alpha   90.00
_cell.angle_beta   90.00
_cell.angle_gamma   90.00
#
_symmetry.space_group_name_H-M   'P 1'
#
loop_
_entity.id
_entity.type
_entity.pdbx_description
1 polymer ?
#
loop_
_entity_poly.entity_id
_entity_poly.type
_entity_poly.pdbx_seq_one_letter_code
_entity_poly.pdbx_strand_id
1 'polypeptide(L)'
;MLPTLTTLQQRKPYLYSPDWLCPQCNSAPEDLNHLWTCPYILPDLNPCLTHHSEIIKFRDSCLSSFSSLKPLDITFQTGFSALDCWNYETPSLSCLWLTRGLLPAHLTAFLNQHFPLSVIYKIISPLLNDFQVELYGEIWLCRNVLFHAWEESQGISAASKLRGPSINSSPIVSSPHTNNSSLAIVSQDSWISWISSSIIRGGS
;
A
#
# COMPACT_ATOMS: atom_id res chain seq x y z
N MET A 1 -7.95 -2.15 4.03
CA MET A 1 -6.49 -1.96 4.00
C MET A 1 -6.00 -2.02 5.44
N LEU A 2 -5.05 -2.90 5.76
CA LEU A 2 -4.45 -2.91 7.10
C LEU A 2 -3.74 -1.56 7.35
N PRO A 3 -3.66 -1.07 8.58
CA PRO A 3 -2.88 0.12 8.88
C PRO A 3 -1.36 -0.17 8.79
N THR A 4 -0.58 0.86 8.47
CA THR A 4 0.90 0.85 8.60
C THR A 4 1.32 0.75 10.06
N LEU A 5 2.53 0.25 10.36
CA LEU A 5 3.04 0.26 11.73
C LEU A 5 2.99 1.65 12.35
N THR A 6 3.37 2.68 11.59
CA THR A 6 3.27 4.08 12.01
C THR A 6 1.84 4.49 12.37
N THR A 7 0.85 4.04 11.60
CA THR A 7 -0.58 4.25 11.92
C THR A 7 -1.00 3.49 13.18
N LEU A 8 -0.49 2.28 13.37
CA LEU A 8 -0.77 1.45 14.55
C LEU A 8 -0.15 2.03 15.82
N GLN A 9 1.08 2.53 15.76
CA GLN A 9 1.77 3.24 16.85
C GLN A 9 0.97 4.46 17.30
N GLN A 10 0.38 5.22 16.38
CA GLN A 10 -0.46 6.36 16.71
C GLN A 10 -1.79 5.93 17.36
N ARG A 11 -2.43 4.86 16.86
CA ARG A 11 -3.77 4.44 17.31
C ARG A 11 -3.74 3.60 18.59
N LYS A 12 -2.70 2.79 18.79
CA LYS A 12 -2.55 1.86 19.92
C LYS A 12 -1.10 1.90 20.46
N PRO A 13 -0.63 3.04 20.98
CA PRO A 13 0.74 3.20 21.47
C PRO A 13 1.08 2.28 22.66
N TYR A 14 0.05 1.77 23.36
CA TYR A 14 0.21 0.78 24.44
C TYR A 14 0.53 -0.63 23.93
N LEU A 15 0.30 -0.90 22.64
CA LEU A 15 0.50 -2.20 22.01
C LEU A 15 1.66 -2.18 21.01
N TYR A 16 1.88 -1.03 20.36
CA TYR A 16 2.94 -0.86 19.37
C TYR A 16 3.96 0.17 19.86
N SER A 17 5.19 -0.29 20.14
CA SER A 17 6.27 0.58 20.60
C SER A 17 6.63 1.62 19.54
N PRO A 18 6.86 2.90 19.91
CA PRO A 18 7.31 3.93 18.98
C PRO A 18 8.72 3.66 18.41
N ASP A 19 9.51 2.85 19.10
CA ASP A 19 10.88 2.52 18.67
C ASP A 19 10.91 1.42 17.60
N TRP A 20 9.78 0.76 17.34
CA TRP A 20 9.71 -0.26 16.30
C TRP A 20 9.78 0.37 14.91
N LEU A 21 10.77 -0.08 14.15
CA LEU A 21 10.94 0.25 12.75
C LEU A 21 10.17 -0.74 11.88
N CYS A 22 10.28 -0.55 10.56
CA CYS A 22 9.71 -1.44 9.57
C CYS A 22 10.10 -2.89 9.89
N PRO A 23 9.12 -3.80 10.09
CA PRO A 23 9.40 -5.18 10.47
C PRO A 23 10.26 -5.98 9.48
N GLN A 24 10.51 -5.42 8.30
CA GLN A 24 10.99 -6.12 7.13
C GLN A 24 12.42 -5.71 6.76
N CYS A 25 12.73 -4.42 6.86
CA CYS A 25 14.08 -3.92 6.64
C CYS A 25 14.75 -3.38 7.92
N ASN A 26 13.98 -3.15 8.98
CA ASN A 26 14.43 -2.60 10.26
C ASN A 26 15.29 -1.32 10.15
N SER A 27 15.07 -0.50 9.12
CA SER A 27 15.93 0.66 8.82
C SER A 27 15.20 2.01 8.88
N ALA A 28 13.88 2.02 8.75
CA ALA A 28 13.05 3.24 8.78
C ALA A 28 11.65 2.92 9.33
N PRO A 29 10.88 3.94 9.76
CA PRO A 29 9.47 3.74 10.11
C PRO A 29 8.68 3.17 8.92
N GLU A 30 7.82 2.19 9.17
CA GLU A 30 6.91 1.69 8.13
C GLU A 30 5.69 2.59 8.04
N ASP A 31 5.80 3.60 7.18
CA ASP A 31 4.68 4.39 6.67
C ASP A 31 4.31 3.96 5.24
N LEU A 32 3.28 4.61 4.67
CA LEU A 32 2.81 4.28 3.33
C LEU A 32 3.86 4.52 2.26
N ASN A 33 4.75 5.49 2.43
CA ASN A 33 5.77 5.78 1.43
C ASN A 33 6.88 4.73 1.51
N HIS A 34 7.33 4.43 2.73
CA HIS A 34 8.33 3.40 2.98
C HIS A 34 7.88 2.04 2.45
N LEU A 35 6.59 1.70 2.57
CA LEU A 35 6.02 0.45 2.07
C LEU A 35 6.32 0.19 0.59
N TRP A 36 6.26 1.23 -0.26
CA TRP A 36 6.57 1.12 -1.69
C TRP A 36 8.08 1.12 -1.98
N THR A 37 8.87 1.76 -1.13
CA THR A 37 10.33 1.91 -1.32
C THR A 37 11.16 0.96 -0.48
N CYS A 38 10.53 0.07 0.28
CA CYS A 38 11.22 -0.80 1.23
C CYS A 38 12.15 -1.73 0.44
N PRO A 39 13.47 -1.77 0.75
CA PRO A 39 14.47 -2.55 0.00
C PRO A 39 14.45 -4.04 0.39
N TYR A 40 13.26 -4.55 0.67
CA TYR A 40 12.94 -5.81 1.33
C TYR A 40 13.86 -6.98 0.92
N ILE A 41 14.39 -7.68 1.92
CA ILE A 41 15.48 -8.65 1.81
C ILE A 41 14.90 -10.09 1.90
N LEU A 42 13.80 -10.35 1.18
CA LEU A 42 13.39 -11.72 0.87
C LEU A 42 13.77 -11.99 -0.59
N PRO A 43 14.31 -13.17 -0.94
CA PRO A 43 14.97 -13.40 -2.24
C PRO A 43 14.14 -13.01 -3.48
N ASP A 44 12.81 -13.14 -3.41
CA ASP A 44 11.92 -12.94 -4.56
C ASP A 44 10.89 -11.81 -4.38
N LEU A 45 10.90 -11.12 -3.24
CA LEU A 45 9.85 -10.17 -2.87
C LEU A 45 10.47 -8.83 -2.52
N ASN A 46 10.60 -7.97 -3.53
CA ASN A 46 11.15 -6.64 -3.41
C ASN A 46 10.11 -5.59 -3.83
N PRO A 47 9.35 -5.02 -2.87
CA PRO A 47 8.37 -3.96 -3.10
C PRO A 47 8.90 -2.79 -3.91
N CYS A 48 10.16 -2.40 -3.70
CA CYS A 48 10.80 -1.32 -4.45
C CYS A 48 10.91 -1.67 -5.93
N LEU A 49 11.40 -2.88 -6.27
CA LEU A 49 11.49 -3.33 -7.66
C LEU A 49 10.10 -3.52 -8.29
N THR A 50 9.14 -4.08 -7.56
CA THR A 50 7.75 -4.22 -8.02
C THR A 50 7.13 -2.85 -8.28
N HIS A 51 7.30 -1.90 -7.36
CA HIS A 51 6.81 -0.53 -7.54
C HIS A 51 7.42 0.12 -8.80
N HIS A 52 8.73 -0.04 -9.01
CA HIS A 52 9.40 0.45 -10.22
C HIS A 52 8.82 -0.18 -11.48
N SER A 53 8.64 -1.51 -11.52
CA SER A 53 8.09 -2.19 -12.69
C SER A 53 6.66 -1.76 -12.99
N GLU A 54 5.83 -1.60 -11.96
CA GLU A 54 4.44 -1.20 -12.14
C GLU A 54 4.32 0.27 -12.59
N ILE A 55 5.18 1.18 -12.12
CA ILE A 55 5.22 2.57 -12.63
C ILE A 55 5.61 2.59 -14.11
N ILE A 56 6.62 1.81 -14.50
CA ILE A 56 7.06 1.69 -15.91
C ILE A 56 5.92 1.15 -16.77
N LYS A 57 5.29 0.04 -16.36
CA LYS A 57 4.15 -0.56 -17.07
C LYS A 57 2.99 0.43 -17.21
N PHE A 58 2.63 1.13 -16.14
CA PHE A 58 1.55 2.13 -16.17
C PHE A 58 1.87 3.29 -17.12
N ARG A 59 3.08 3.85 -17.05
CA ARG A 59 3.57 4.90 -17.95
C ARG A 59 3.53 4.47 -19.41
N ASP A 60 4.05 3.29 -19.71
CA ASP A 60 4.18 2.78 -21.08
C ASP A 60 2.81 2.43 -21.67
N SER A 61 1.90 1.86 -20.86
CA SER A 61 0.50 1.64 -21.23
C SER A 61 -0.26 2.94 -21.50
N CYS A 62 -0.02 3.99 -20.70
CA CYS A 62 -0.56 5.32 -20.97
C CYS A 62 -0.05 5.85 -22.32
N LEU A 63 1.27 5.83 -22.52
CA LEU A 63 1.90 6.34 -23.75
C LEU A 63 1.38 5.62 -24.99
N SER A 64 1.31 4.28 -24.95
CA SER A 64 0.77 3.44 -26.01
C SER A 64 -0.69 3.79 -26.31
N SER A 65 -1.53 3.89 -25.27
CA SER A 65 -2.95 4.19 -25.41
C SER A 65 -3.20 5.56 -26.04
N PHE A 66 -2.48 6.60 -25.62
CA PHE A 66 -2.62 7.94 -26.22
C PHE A 66 -2.08 7.99 -27.66
N SER A 67 -0.97 7.31 -27.93
CA SER A 67 -0.37 7.23 -29.28
C SER A 67 -1.27 6.48 -30.27
N SER A 68 -2.11 5.56 -29.78
CA SER A 68 -3.09 4.85 -30.62
C SER A 68 -4.22 5.75 -31.12
N LEU A 69 -4.52 6.86 -30.43
CA LEU A 69 -5.60 7.77 -30.80
C LEU A 69 -5.22 8.73 -31.92
N LYS A 70 -3.96 9.17 -31.95
CA LYS A 70 -3.39 10.02 -33.00
C LYS A 70 -1.87 9.96 -32.96
N PRO A 71 -1.18 10.27 -34.08
CA PRO A 71 0.26 10.44 -34.06
C PRO A 71 0.70 11.50 -33.04
N LEU A 72 1.64 11.15 -32.18
CA LEU A 72 2.26 12.04 -31.19
C LEU A 72 3.74 12.18 -31.53
N ASP A 73 4.20 13.43 -31.56
CA ASP A 73 5.55 13.76 -31.96
C ASP A 73 6.58 13.49 -30.84
N ILE A 74 7.85 13.69 -31.18
CA ILE A 74 8.95 13.53 -30.22
C ILE A 74 8.85 14.51 -29.05
N THR A 75 8.28 15.69 -29.27
CA THR A 75 8.06 16.72 -28.24
C THR A 75 7.11 16.19 -27.17
N PHE A 76 5.99 15.59 -27.57
CA PHE A 76 5.05 14.94 -26.63
C PHE A 76 5.74 13.82 -25.86
N GLN A 77 6.43 12.90 -26.53
CA GLN A 77 7.05 11.74 -25.87
C GLN A 77 8.10 12.17 -24.85
N THR A 78 8.92 13.16 -25.20
CA THR A 78 9.94 13.73 -24.32
C THR A 78 9.30 14.44 -23.13
N GLY A 79 8.31 15.30 -23.37
CA GLY A 79 7.59 16.02 -22.31
C GLY A 79 6.84 15.08 -21.37
N PHE A 80 6.20 14.05 -21.92
CA PHE A 80 5.50 13.03 -21.14
C PHE A 80 6.47 12.26 -20.26
N SER A 81 7.59 11.79 -20.82
CA SER A 81 8.58 11.00 -20.07
C SER A 81 9.31 11.80 -18.99
N ALA A 82 9.38 13.12 -19.14
CA ALA A 82 9.98 14.03 -18.17
C ALA A 82 9.06 14.41 -16.99
N LEU A 83 7.81 13.96 -16.98
CA LEU A 83 6.89 14.28 -15.88
C LEU A 83 7.37 13.65 -14.57
N ASP A 84 7.37 14.46 -13.51
CA ASP A 84 7.83 14.08 -12.17
C ASP A 84 7.09 12.88 -11.57
N CYS A 85 5.87 12.59 -12.01
CA CYS A 85 5.12 11.42 -11.52
C CYS A 85 5.71 10.07 -11.94
N TRP A 86 6.66 10.06 -12.88
CA TRP A 86 7.38 8.87 -13.32
C TRP A 86 8.69 8.63 -12.58
N ASN A 87 9.14 9.58 -11.73
CA ASN A 87 10.34 9.37 -10.94
C ASN A 87 10.07 8.34 -9.84
N TYR A 88 10.39 7.08 -10.12
CA TYR A 88 10.23 5.97 -9.18
C TYR A 88 11.50 5.65 -8.38
N GLU A 89 12.70 6.06 -8.84
CA GLU A 89 13.96 5.77 -8.14
C GLU A 89 14.02 6.46 -6.77
N THR A 90 13.55 7.71 -6.75
CA THR A 90 13.31 8.49 -5.54
C THR A 90 11.89 9.03 -5.62
N PRO A 91 10.87 8.21 -5.25
CA PRO A 91 9.47 8.52 -5.54
C PRO A 91 9.08 9.94 -5.14
N SER A 92 8.80 10.76 -6.15
CA SER A 92 8.25 12.09 -5.94
C SER A 92 6.90 11.98 -5.27
N LEU A 93 6.43 13.08 -4.65
CA LEU A 93 5.09 13.11 -4.06
C LEU A 93 4.01 12.79 -5.12
N SER A 94 4.24 13.27 -6.34
CA SER A 94 3.45 12.98 -7.53
C SER A 94 3.39 11.49 -7.87
N CYS A 95 4.52 10.79 -7.82
CA CYS A 95 4.59 9.34 -8.05
C CYS A 95 3.80 8.60 -6.95
N LEU A 96 4.00 8.99 -5.69
CA LEU A 96 3.30 8.42 -4.54
C LEU A 96 1.79 8.70 -4.51
N TRP A 97 1.30 9.69 -5.25
CA TRP A 97 -0.14 9.90 -5.43
C TRP A 97 -0.77 8.81 -6.31
N LEU A 98 -0.04 8.31 -7.31
CA LEU A 98 -0.53 7.22 -8.17
C LEU A 98 -0.82 5.96 -7.36
N THR A 99 0.04 5.63 -6.39
CA THR A 99 -0.16 4.45 -5.52
C THR A 99 -1.42 4.57 -4.65
N ARG A 100 -1.92 5.80 -4.47
CA ARG A 100 -3.16 6.12 -3.76
C ARG A 100 -4.37 6.27 -4.70
N GLY A 101 -4.20 6.03 -6.00
CA GLY A 101 -5.25 6.19 -7.01
C GLY A 101 -5.56 7.66 -7.32
N LEU A 102 -4.65 8.57 -6.95
CA LEU A 102 -4.79 9.99 -7.19
C LEU A 102 -4.02 10.35 -8.46
N LEU A 103 -4.71 10.98 -9.41
CA LEU A 103 -4.09 11.41 -10.65
C LEU A 103 -3.38 12.76 -10.46
N PRO A 104 -2.06 12.86 -10.70
CA PRO A 104 -1.34 14.11 -10.50
C PRO A 104 -1.82 15.23 -11.44
N ALA A 105 -1.88 16.45 -10.91
CA ALA A 105 -2.41 17.60 -11.63
C ALA A 105 -1.55 17.97 -12.86
N HIS A 106 -0.22 17.89 -12.76
CA HIS A 106 0.69 18.20 -13.88
C HIS A 106 0.59 17.17 -15.01
N LEU A 107 0.38 15.88 -14.69
CA LEU A 107 0.10 14.86 -15.71
C LEU A 107 -1.20 15.18 -16.45
N THR A 108 -2.26 15.50 -15.70
CA THR A 108 -3.55 15.88 -16.29
C THR A 108 -3.43 17.14 -17.14
N ALA A 109 -2.74 18.17 -16.64
CA ALA A 109 -2.53 19.44 -17.34
C ALA A 109 -1.72 19.26 -18.62
N PHE A 110 -0.67 18.44 -18.59
CA PHE A 110 0.13 18.10 -19.77
C PHE A 110 -0.73 17.42 -20.83
N LEU A 111 -1.48 16.37 -20.46
CA LEU A 111 -2.31 15.62 -21.41
C LEU A 111 -3.46 16.47 -21.96
N ASN A 112 -4.00 17.40 -21.17
CA ASN A 112 -5.11 18.26 -21.57
C ASN A 112 -4.73 19.29 -22.65
N GLN A 113 -3.44 19.48 -22.92
CA GLN A 113 -2.96 20.25 -24.08
C GLN A 113 -3.19 19.50 -25.40
N HIS A 114 -3.35 18.18 -25.35
CA HIS A 114 -3.41 17.31 -26.53
C HIS A 114 -4.74 16.57 -26.67
N PHE A 115 -5.44 16.32 -25.56
CA PHE A 115 -6.66 15.49 -25.52
C PHE A 115 -7.72 16.12 -24.62
N PRO A 116 -9.03 15.98 -24.94
CA PRO A 116 -10.08 16.38 -24.02
C PRO A 116 -10.03 15.58 -22.71
N LEU A 117 -10.38 16.20 -21.58
CA LEU A 117 -10.43 15.53 -20.27
C LEU A 117 -11.23 14.22 -20.27
N SER A 118 -12.34 14.15 -21.01
CA SER A 118 -13.15 12.93 -21.11
C SER A 118 -12.37 11.75 -21.68
N VAL A 119 -11.50 12.01 -22.67
CA VAL A 119 -10.63 10.99 -23.27
C VAL A 119 -9.51 10.60 -22.30
N ILE A 120 -8.92 11.58 -21.61
CA ILE A 120 -7.86 11.35 -20.62
C ILE A 120 -8.36 10.43 -19.51
N TYR A 121 -9.49 10.75 -18.89
CA TYR A 121 -10.05 9.91 -17.82
C TYR A 121 -10.50 8.54 -18.33
N LYS A 122 -11.05 8.45 -19.55
CA LYS A 122 -11.43 7.17 -20.14
C LYS A 122 -10.24 6.22 -20.31
N ILE A 123 -9.06 6.76 -20.67
CA ILE A 123 -7.83 5.96 -20.82
C ILE A 123 -7.18 5.67 -19.47
N ILE A 124 -6.98 6.71 -18.65
CA ILE A 124 -6.17 6.58 -17.44
C ILE A 124 -6.87 5.80 -16.34
N SER A 125 -8.18 5.97 -16.15
CA SER A 125 -8.89 5.36 -15.01
C SER A 125 -8.73 3.83 -14.94
N PRO A 126 -8.95 3.05 -16.02
CA PRO A 126 -8.72 1.60 -15.97
C PRO A 126 -7.25 1.26 -15.74
N LEU A 127 -6.31 1.94 -16.42
CA LEU A 127 -4.88 1.69 -16.25
C LEU A 127 -4.39 1.97 -14.82
N LEU A 128 -4.93 3.03 -14.20
CA LEU A 128 -4.63 3.37 -12.80
C LEU A 128 -5.23 2.34 -11.85
N ASN A 129 -6.43 1.82 -12.17
CA ASN A 129 -7.03 0.75 -11.38
C ASN A 129 -6.20 -0.54 -11.46
N ASP A 130 -5.79 -0.96 -12.65
CA ASP A 130 -4.93 -2.12 -12.86
C ASP A 130 -3.61 -1.97 -12.08
N PHE A 131 -2.96 -0.81 -12.20
CA PHE A 131 -1.78 -0.47 -11.41
C PHE A 131 -1.99 -0.61 -9.90
N GLN A 132 -3.12 -0.12 -9.37
CA GLN A 132 -3.44 -0.26 -7.94
C GLN A 132 -3.71 -1.70 -7.53
N VAL A 133 -4.34 -2.50 -8.39
CA VAL A 133 -4.60 -3.92 -8.14
C VAL A 133 -3.29 -4.68 -8.03
N GLU A 134 -2.35 -4.44 -8.94
CA GLU A 134 -1.01 -5.06 -8.92
C GLU A 134 -0.23 -4.68 -7.66
N LEU A 135 -0.17 -3.39 -7.30
CA LEU A 135 0.46 -2.95 -6.06
C LEU A 135 -0.17 -3.60 -4.82
N TYR A 136 -1.49 -3.78 -4.81
CA TYR A 136 -2.18 -4.42 -3.71
C TYR A 136 -1.88 -5.92 -3.64
N GLY A 137 -1.90 -6.62 -4.78
CA GLY A 137 -1.63 -8.05 -4.86
C GLY A 137 -0.19 -8.40 -4.49
N GLU A 138 0.76 -7.74 -5.11
CA GLU A 138 2.17 -8.13 -5.06
C GLU A 138 2.89 -7.60 -3.80
N ILE A 139 2.52 -6.39 -3.35
CA ILE A 139 3.21 -5.75 -2.22
C ILE A 139 2.35 -5.82 -0.97
N TRP A 140 1.12 -5.29 -1.05
CA TRP A 140 0.30 -5.08 0.13
C TRP A 140 -0.10 -6.39 0.80
N LEU A 141 -0.52 -7.39 0.03
CA LEU A 141 -0.92 -8.69 0.56
C LEU A 141 0.26 -9.43 1.21
N CYS A 142 1.40 -9.48 0.51
CA CYS A 142 2.63 -10.10 1.02
C CYS A 142 3.06 -9.45 2.35
N ARG A 143 3.11 -8.12 2.38
CA ARG A 143 3.41 -7.35 3.59
C ARG A 143 2.46 -7.73 4.73
N ASN A 144 1.16 -7.88 4.51
CA ASN A 144 0.22 -8.20 5.59
C ASN A 144 0.48 -9.58 6.21
N VAL A 145 0.78 -10.59 5.38
CA VAL A 145 1.12 -11.93 5.84
C VAL A 145 2.35 -11.87 6.76
N LEU A 146 3.40 -11.19 6.30
CA LEU A 146 4.66 -11.07 7.04
C LEU A 146 4.52 -10.19 8.29
N PHE A 147 3.69 -9.14 8.21
CA PHE A 147 3.37 -8.29 9.35
C PHE A 147 2.63 -9.05 10.45
N HIS A 148 1.69 -9.93 10.10
CA HIS A 148 1.00 -10.76 11.08
C HIS A 148 1.95 -11.74 11.79
N ALA A 149 2.82 -12.42 11.04
CA ALA A 149 3.83 -13.29 11.64
C ALA A 149 4.78 -12.51 12.57
N TRP A 150 5.15 -11.29 12.17
CA TRP A 150 5.93 -10.40 13.02
C TRP A 150 5.17 -9.97 14.28
N GLU A 151 3.90 -9.58 14.19
CA GLU A 151 3.07 -9.24 15.37
C GLU A 151 3.00 -10.40 16.37
N GLU A 152 2.83 -11.63 15.89
CA GLU A 152 2.85 -12.83 16.73
C GLU A 152 4.20 -12.99 17.45
N SER A 153 5.31 -12.71 16.76
CA SER A 153 6.66 -12.73 17.37
C SER A 153 6.84 -11.67 18.47
N GLN A 154 6.07 -10.56 18.41
CA GLN A 154 6.03 -9.53 19.46
C GLN A 154 5.03 -9.85 20.58
N GLY A 155 4.37 -11.02 20.53
CA GLY A 155 3.33 -11.40 21.50
C GLY A 155 1.98 -10.69 21.30
N ILE A 156 1.78 -10.04 20.15
CA ILE A 156 0.55 -9.31 19.82
C ILE A 156 -0.47 -10.29 19.22
N SER A 157 -1.40 -10.75 20.04
CA SER A 157 -2.52 -11.60 19.60
C SER A 157 -3.74 -10.79 19.16
N ALA A 158 -4.68 -11.41 18.44
CA ALA A 158 -5.97 -10.79 18.13
C ALA A 158 -6.73 -10.31 19.38
N ALA A 159 -6.62 -11.05 20.49
CA ALA A 159 -7.22 -10.68 21.77
C ALA A 159 -6.59 -9.42 22.39
N SER A 160 -5.28 -9.21 22.20
CA SER A 160 -4.59 -8.00 22.66
C SER A 160 -5.07 -6.75 21.90
N LYS A 161 -5.38 -6.89 20.61
CA LYS A 161 -5.89 -5.81 19.76
C LYS A 161 -7.31 -5.38 20.13
N LEU A 162 -8.13 -6.27 20.70
CA LEU A 162 -9.50 -5.96 21.13
C LEU A 162 -9.56 -5.26 22.50
N ARG A 163 -8.51 -5.38 23.32
CA ARG A 163 -8.45 -4.68 24.61
C ARG A 163 -8.07 -3.22 24.37
N GLY A 164 -8.88 -2.31 24.90
CA GLY A 164 -8.49 -0.90 25.04
C GLY A 164 -7.29 -0.74 25.97
N PRO A 165 -6.69 0.46 26.06
CA PRO A 165 -5.61 0.72 27.00
C PRO A 165 -6.06 0.32 28.40
N SER A 166 -5.33 -0.62 29.01
CA SER A 166 -5.64 -1.09 30.37
C SER A 166 -5.49 0.09 31.32
N ILE A 167 -6.60 0.60 31.83
CA ILE A 167 -6.59 1.51 32.97
C ILE A 167 -6.35 0.61 34.19
N ASN A 168 -5.10 0.50 34.62
CA ASN A 168 -4.65 -0.08 35.89
C ASN A 168 -5.49 -1.25 36.43
N SER A 169 -5.12 -2.48 36.08
CA SER A 169 -5.51 -3.64 36.88
C SER A 169 -4.32 -4.09 37.72
N SER A 170 -4.41 -3.83 39.03
CA SER A 170 -3.55 -4.35 40.11
C SER A 170 -3.26 -5.86 39.96
N PRO A 171 -2.15 -6.38 40.51
CA PRO A 171 -1.69 -7.73 40.19
C PRO A 171 -2.61 -8.77 40.85
N ILE A 172 -3.22 -9.64 40.04
CA ILE A 172 -3.93 -10.82 40.53
C ILE A 172 -3.23 -12.07 39.98
N VAL A 173 -2.49 -12.68 40.90
CA VAL A 173 -2.09 -14.09 41.09
C VAL A 173 -2.40 -15.10 39.96
N SER A 174 -1.36 -15.82 39.56
CA SER A 174 -1.27 -16.91 38.58
C SER A 174 -2.05 -18.19 38.94
N SER A 175 -2.58 -18.90 37.93
CA SER A 175 -2.76 -20.37 37.94
C SER A 175 -2.89 -20.94 36.51
N PRO A 176 -2.42 -22.17 36.19
CA PRO A 176 -2.09 -22.57 34.80
C PRO A 176 -3.05 -23.59 34.12
N HIS A 177 -2.91 -23.65 32.78
CA HIS A 177 -3.39 -24.66 31.80
C HIS A 177 -4.85 -24.55 31.33
N THR A 178 -5.19 -24.64 30.03
CA THR A 178 -4.91 -25.73 29.08
C THR A 178 -4.97 -25.28 27.60
N ASN A 179 -4.19 -25.93 26.75
CA ASN A 179 -4.14 -25.76 25.29
C ASN A 179 -5.40 -26.31 24.61
N ASN A 180 -5.92 -25.60 23.60
CA ASN A 180 -6.71 -26.20 22.53
C ASN A 180 -6.47 -25.42 21.23
N SER A 181 -5.85 -26.06 20.24
CA SER A 181 -5.73 -25.53 18.89
C SER A 181 -7.00 -25.86 18.10
N SER A 182 -7.62 -24.83 17.52
CA SER A 182 -8.61 -25.03 16.45
C SER A 182 -8.20 -24.16 15.26
N LEU A 183 -7.85 -24.82 14.15
CA LEU A 183 -7.64 -24.17 12.86
C LEU A 183 -8.98 -23.65 12.35
N ALA A 184 -9.11 -22.32 12.21
CA ALA A 184 -10.30 -21.70 11.65
C ALA A 184 -10.19 -21.60 10.12
N ILE A 185 -11.10 -22.26 9.41
CA ILE A 185 -11.32 -22.11 7.97
C ILE A 185 -12.09 -20.80 7.74
N VAL A 186 -11.50 -19.84 7.04
CA VAL A 186 -12.17 -18.57 6.70
C VAL A 186 -12.93 -18.73 5.39
N SER A 187 -14.24 -18.46 5.43
CA SER A 187 -15.14 -18.49 4.26
C SER A 187 -14.88 -17.32 3.29
N GLN A 188 -14.98 -17.61 1.99
CA GLN A 188 -14.70 -16.73 0.84
C GLN A 188 -15.59 -15.47 0.75
N ASP A 189 -16.64 -15.34 1.55
CA ASP A 189 -17.54 -14.17 1.51
C ASP A 189 -17.15 -13.06 2.50
N SER A 190 -16.23 -13.32 3.42
CA SER A 190 -15.91 -12.39 4.52
C SER A 190 -15.01 -11.21 4.09
N TRP A 191 -14.15 -11.41 3.08
CA TRP A 191 -13.15 -10.41 2.69
C TRP A 191 -13.74 -9.20 1.96
N ILE A 192 -14.80 -9.37 1.16
CA ILE A 192 -15.48 -8.28 0.45
C ILE A 192 -16.18 -7.32 1.43
N SER A 193 -16.82 -7.87 2.47
CA SER A 193 -17.45 -7.08 3.54
C SER A 193 -16.43 -6.34 4.41
N TRP A 194 -15.25 -6.93 4.60
CA TRP A 194 -14.15 -6.32 5.33
C TRP A 194 -13.49 -5.15 4.56
N ILE A 195 -13.36 -5.27 3.24
CA ILE A 195 -12.81 -4.21 2.36
C ILE A 195 -13.70 -2.98 2.37
N SER A 196 -15.02 -3.14 2.19
CA SER A 196 -15.95 -2.01 2.15
C SER A 196 -15.98 -1.25 3.48
N SER A 197 -15.92 -1.98 4.60
CA SER A 197 -15.92 -1.41 5.95
C SER A 197 -14.62 -0.66 6.28
N SER A 198 -13.48 -1.15 5.79
CA SER A 198 -12.17 -0.52 6.00
C SER A 198 -12.01 0.81 5.27
N ILE A 199 -12.63 0.93 4.09
CA ILE A 199 -12.60 2.14 3.26
C ILE A 199 -13.51 3.23 3.83
N ILE A 200 -14.68 2.85 4.38
CA ILE A 200 -15.68 3.82 4.85
C ILE A 200 -15.41 4.28 6.30
N ARG A 201 -14.92 3.40 7.17
CA ARG A 201 -14.82 3.68 8.62
C ARG A 201 -13.41 3.77 9.17
N GLY A 202 -12.38 3.58 8.33
CA GLY A 202 -10.99 3.63 8.78
C GLY A 202 -10.62 2.50 9.76
N GLY A 203 -11.35 1.37 9.75
CA GLY A 203 -11.03 0.10 10.43
C GLY A 203 -11.21 0.07 11.96
N SER A 204 -12.16 -0.75 12.44
CA SER A 204 -12.44 -1.04 13.86
C SER A 204 -11.32 -1.80 14.57
#